data_AF-A0AA96UU12-F1
#
_entry.id   AF-A0AA96UU12-F1
#
_cell.length_a   1.000
_cell.length_b   1.000
_cell.length_c   1.000
_cell.angle_alpha   90.00
_cell.angle_beta   90.00
_cell.angle_gamma   90.00
#
_symmetry.space_group_name_H-M   'P 1'
#
loop_
_entity.id
_entity.type
_entity.pdbx_description
1 polymer ?
#
loop_
_entity_poly.entity_id
_entity_poly.type
_entity_poly.pdbx_seq_one_letter_code
_entity_poly.pdbx_strand_id
1 'polypeptide(L)'
;MDKQRIFEVLITNICEVLPELDGHRFEPEDQLVELGADSVDRAEIITMVLEDLSLKIPRIELSGVKNIGELAEVLYDKVQSA
;
A
#
# COMPACT_ATOMS: atom_id res chain seq x y z
N MET A 1 0.97 16.11 -0.71
CA MET A 1 0.01 14.99 -0.81
C MET A 1 -0.52 14.70 0.59
N ASP A 2 -1.81 14.42 0.74
CA ASP A 2 -2.42 14.07 2.03
C ASP A 2 -2.56 12.54 2.20
N LYS A 3 -2.97 12.10 3.40
CA LYS A 3 -3.14 10.68 3.72
C LYS A 3 -4.22 10.01 2.89
N GLN A 4 -5.29 10.73 2.58
CA GLN A 4 -6.39 10.21 1.75
C GLN A 4 -5.87 9.85 0.35
N ARG A 5 -5.06 10.73 -0.24
CA ARG A 5 -4.49 10.47 -1.56
C ARG A 5 -3.53 9.27 -1.57
N ILE A 6 -2.76 9.07 -0.50
CA ILE A 6 -1.91 7.88 -0.35
C ILE A 6 -2.75 6.62 -0.25
N PHE A 7 -3.84 6.67 0.52
CA PHE A 7 -4.77 5.56 0.62
C PHE A 7 -5.38 5.22 -0.75
N GLU A 8 -5.79 6.22 -1.54
CA GLU A 8 -6.28 6.01 -2.91
C GLU A 8 -5.23 5.38 -3.84
N VAL A 9 -3.97 5.80 -3.75
CA VAL A 9 -2.86 5.18 -4.50
C VAL A 9 -2.68 3.72 -4.08
N LEU A 10 -2.74 3.42 -2.78
CA LEU A 10 -2.68 2.05 -2.28
C LEU A 10 -3.82 1.21 -2.86
N ILE A 11 -5.06 1.68 -2.77
CA ILE A 11 -6.23 0.93 -3.27
C ILE A 11 -6.10 0.68 -4.78
N THR A 12 -5.69 1.69 -5.53
CA THR A 12 -5.48 1.54 -6.99
C THR A 12 -4.48 0.43 -7.28
N ASN A 13 -3.30 0.47 -6.66
CA ASN A 13 -2.25 -0.53 -6.86
C ASN A 13 -2.63 -1.92 -6.34
N ILE A 14 -3.42 -2.01 -5.27
CA ILE A 14 -3.96 -3.28 -4.78
C ILE A 14 -4.88 -3.89 -5.83
N CYS A 15 -5.79 -3.12 -6.44
CA CYS A 15 -6.69 -3.61 -7.47
C CYS A 15 -5.98 -3.94 -8.80
N GLU A 16 -4.86 -3.29 -9.11
CA GLU A 16 -4.05 -3.67 -10.28
C GLU A 16 -3.41 -5.06 -10.10
N VAL A 17 -2.99 -5.40 -8.89
CA VAL A 17 -2.38 -6.71 -8.57
C VAL A 17 -3.42 -7.80 -8.27
N LEU A 18 -4.54 -7.42 -7.65
CA LEU A 18 -5.67 -8.29 -7.30
C LEU A 18 -6.96 -7.76 -7.95
N PRO A 19 -7.17 -7.96 -9.26
CA PRO A 19 -8.33 -7.43 -9.98
C PRO A 19 -9.69 -7.92 -9.43
N GLU A 20 -9.71 -9.06 -8.74
CA GLU A 20 -10.89 -9.58 -8.06
C GLU A 20 -11.40 -8.67 -6.91
N LEU A 21 -10.57 -7.74 -6.44
CA LEU A 21 -10.95 -6.74 -5.44
C LEU A 21 -11.53 -5.47 -6.04
N ASP A 22 -11.73 -5.39 -7.37
CA ASP A 22 -12.42 -4.25 -7.97
C ASP A 22 -13.86 -4.15 -7.44
N GLY A 23 -14.24 -2.96 -6.95
CA GLY A 23 -15.49 -2.72 -6.23
C GLY A 23 -15.51 -3.20 -4.77
N HIS A 24 -14.40 -3.76 -4.25
CA HIS A 24 -14.25 -4.03 -2.82
C HIS A 24 -14.28 -2.71 -2.03
N ARG A 25 -14.95 -2.72 -0.87
CA ARG A 25 -14.95 -1.59 0.04
C ARG A 25 -13.80 -1.76 1.03
N PHE A 26 -12.67 -1.13 0.71
CA PHE A 26 -11.49 -1.13 1.57
C PHE A 26 -11.68 -0.28 2.82
N GLU A 27 -11.24 -0.81 3.95
CA GLU A 27 -11.14 -0.16 5.25
C GLU A 27 -9.67 -0.13 5.71
N PRO A 28 -9.25 0.86 6.54
CA PRO A 28 -7.85 0.96 6.97
C PRO A 28 -7.31 -0.27 7.70
N GLU A 29 -8.16 -1.03 8.36
CA GLU A 29 -7.81 -2.24 9.12
C GLU A 29 -7.59 -3.47 8.23
N ASP A 30 -7.93 -3.40 6.95
CA ASP A 30 -7.76 -4.52 6.03
C ASP A 30 -6.28 -4.89 5.89
N GLN A 31 -6.02 -6.19 5.90
CA GLN A 31 -4.68 -6.74 5.74
C GLN A 31 -4.56 -7.36 4.36
N LEU A 32 -3.49 -7.06 3.64
CA LEU A 32 -3.27 -7.60 2.29
C LEU A 32 -3.35 -9.13 2.26
N VAL A 33 -2.85 -9.81 3.30
CA VAL A 33 -2.92 -11.27 3.41
C VAL A 33 -4.35 -11.80 3.52
N GLU A 34 -5.23 -11.10 4.24
CA GLU A 34 -6.64 -11.48 4.40
C GLU A 34 -7.45 -11.17 3.12
N LEU A 35 -6.96 -10.22 2.31
CA LEU A 35 -7.50 -9.89 0.99
C LEU A 35 -7.02 -10.84 -0.12
N GLY A 36 -6.21 -11.85 0.21
CA GLY A 36 -5.73 -12.85 -0.74
C GLY A 36 -4.32 -12.60 -1.29
N ALA A 37 -3.65 -11.51 -0.89
CA ALA A 37 -2.31 -11.19 -1.37
C ALA A 37 -1.25 -12.13 -0.78
N ASP A 38 -0.60 -12.89 -1.64
CA ASP A 38 0.53 -13.72 -1.26
C ASP A 38 1.83 -12.89 -1.13
N SER A 39 2.98 -13.56 -0.95
CA SER A 39 4.26 -12.87 -0.76
C SER A 39 4.76 -12.14 -2.02
N VAL A 40 4.42 -12.64 -3.20
CA VAL A 40 4.73 -12.02 -4.49
C VAL A 40 3.81 -10.83 -4.70
N ASP A 41 2.51 -10.99 -4.47
CA ASP A 41 1.52 -9.91 -4.64
C ASP A 41 1.86 -8.72 -3.74
N ARG A 42 2.13 -8.97 -2.45
CA ARG A 42 2.55 -7.90 -1.52
C ARG A 42 3.87 -7.24 -1.94
N ALA A 43 4.77 -7.96 -2.59
CA ALA A 43 6.00 -7.38 -3.09
C ALA A 43 5.76 -6.45 -4.28
N GLU A 44 4.86 -6.85 -5.17
CA GLU A 44 4.48 -6.09 -6.35
C GLU A 44 3.72 -4.81 -5.96
N ILE A 45 2.68 -4.93 -5.13
CA ILE A 45 1.89 -3.80 -4.60
C ILE A 45 2.82 -2.74 -4.00
N ILE A 46 3.74 -3.15 -3.14
CA ILE A 46 4.68 -2.24 -2.48
C ILE A 46 5.61 -1.58 -3.50
N THR A 47 6.08 -2.33 -4.50
CA THR A 47 6.96 -1.77 -5.55
C THR A 47 6.22 -0.70 -6.34
N MET A 48 5.03 -1.01 -6.86
CA MET A 48 4.24 -0.08 -7.67
C MET A 48 3.87 1.18 -6.89
N VAL A 49 3.47 1.04 -5.62
CA VAL A 49 3.14 2.20 -4.77
C VAL A 49 4.36 3.09 -4.53
N LEU A 50 5.54 2.52 -4.29
CA LEU A 50 6.75 3.32 -4.11
C LEU A 50 7.13 4.05 -5.40
N GLU A 51 6.95 3.43 -6.56
CA GLU A 51 7.16 4.05 -7.87
C GLU A 51 6.18 5.21 -8.12
N ASP A 52 4.88 4.99 -7.90
CA ASP A 52 3.83 6.00 -8.03
C ASP A 52 4.07 7.21 -7.11
N LEU A 53 4.57 6.96 -5.89
CA LEU A 53 4.89 8.00 -4.93
C LEU A 53 6.30 8.59 -5.11
N SER A 54 7.07 8.11 -6.09
CA SER A 54 8.47 8.50 -6.34
C SER A 54 9.38 8.33 -5.11
N LEU A 55 9.07 7.36 -4.24
CA LEU A 55 9.82 7.06 -3.03
C LEU A 55 10.92 6.03 -3.30
N LYS A 56 12.11 6.27 -2.74
CA LYS A 56 13.25 5.35 -2.81
C LYS A 56 13.64 4.88 -1.41
N ILE A 57 12.80 4.04 -0.82
CA ILE A 57 13.03 3.50 0.52
C ILE A 57 13.25 1.98 0.49
N PRO A 58 14.14 1.45 1.34
CA PRO A 58 14.28 0.01 1.54
C PRO A 58 12.98 -0.62 2.04
N ARG A 59 12.54 -1.72 1.41
CA ARG A 59 11.32 -2.46 1.83
C ARG A 59 11.37 -2.95 3.28
N ILE A 60 12.57 -3.14 3.85
CA ILE A 60 12.73 -3.51 5.27
C ILE A 60 12.19 -2.42 6.21
N GLU A 61 12.12 -1.16 5.78
CA GLU A 61 11.51 -0.08 6.57
C GLU A 61 9.97 -0.19 6.64
N LEU A 62 9.38 -0.98 5.75
CA LEU A 62 7.95 -1.31 5.77
C LEU A 62 7.69 -2.62 6.52
N SER A 63 8.73 -3.23 7.10
CA SER A 63 8.57 -4.45 7.89
C SER A 63 7.79 -4.16 9.18
N GLY A 64 6.78 -5.00 9.46
CA GLY A 64 5.94 -4.87 10.64
C GLY A 64 4.62 -4.11 10.43
N VAL A 65 4.43 -3.48 9.28
CA VAL A 65 3.13 -2.95 8.85
C VAL A 65 2.14 -4.10 8.67
N LYS A 66 0.95 -3.99 9.27
CA LYS A 66 -0.04 -5.07 9.31
C LYS A 66 -1.22 -4.86 8.38
N ASN A 67 -1.65 -3.61 8.22
CA ASN A 67 -2.84 -3.25 7.45
C ASN A 67 -2.59 -2.06 6.52
N ILE A 68 -3.56 -1.77 5.66
CA ILE A 68 -3.47 -0.71 4.65
C ILE A 68 -3.34 0.67 5.31
N GLY A 69 -4.00 0.91 6.44
CA GLY A 69 -3.94 2.18 7.17
C GLY A 69 -2.55 2.47 7.74
N GLU A 70 -1.93 1.48 8.39
CA GLU A 70 -0.55 1.57 8.86
C GLU A 70 0.43 1.77 7.71
N LEU A 71 0.20 1.11 6.57
CA LEU A 71 1.01 1.29 5.36
C LEU A 71 0.89 2.74 4.85
N ALA A 72 -0.33 3.27 4.79
CA ALA A 72 -0.59 4.65 4.38
C ALA A 72 0.10 5.66 5.31
N GLU A 73 0.10 5.41 6.62
CA GLU A 73 0.77 6.26 7.61
C GLU A 73 2.27 6.31 7.38
N VAL A 74 2.91 5.14 7.25
CA VAL A 74 4.36 5.07 7.02
C VAL A 74 4.73 5.75 5.70
N LEU A 75 3.98 5.52 4.63
CA LEU A 75 4.21 6.17 3.34
C LEU A 75 4.00 7.69 3.43
N TYR A 76 3.00 8.14 4.17
CA TYR A 76 2.76 9.56 4.41
C TYR A 76 3.97 10.23 5.06
N ASP A 77 4.48 9.65 6.14
CA ASP A 77 5.64 10.19 6.84
C ASP A 77 6.87 10.26 5.94
N LYS A 78 7.06 9.26 5.06
CA LYS A 78 8.16 9.25 4.08
C LYS A 78 7.99 10.32 3.02
N VAL A 79 6.78 10.54 2.51
CA VAL A 79 6.49 11.62 1.55
C VAL A 79 6.70 13.00 2.16
N GLN A 80 6.38 13.20 3.44
CA GLN A 80 6.64 14.49 4.10
C GLN A 80 8.14 14.73 4.39
N SER A 81 8.93 13.65 4.48
CA SER A 81 10.35 13.70 4.83
C SER A 81 11.28 13.66 3.60
N ALA A 82 10.74 13.46 2.40
CA ALA A 82 11.46 13.41 1.12
C ALA A 82 11.56 14.80 0.47
#